data_AF-A0AAU5KA68-F1
#
_entry.id   AF-A0AAU5KA68-F1
#
_cell.length_a   1.000
_cell.length_b   1.000
_cell.length_c   1.000
_cell.angle_alpha   90.00
_cell.angle_beta   90.00
_cell.angle_gamma   90.00
#
_symmetry.space_group_name_H-M   'P 1'
#
loop_
_entity.id
_entity.type
_entity.pdbx_description
1 polymer ?
#
loop_
_entity_poly.entity_id
_entity_poly.type
_entity_poly.pdbx_seq_one_letter_code
_entity_poly.pdbx_strand_id
1 'polypeptide(L)'
;MIHRTEQYTMTERPEHATLSTPFQLAAVFDKVDPVTGPAFAEDHPRLADGPERAVVADYLRSGPHVLMTPMLMDDVLDPERRGVVPMSFRTDGEWIWTDTIAYYLDEYGLAPEPGLLAHIRAQADVQRAEPAPEVLEQAVAFILTPPAEEDEPVWNVGQ
;
A
#
# COMPACT_ATOMS: atom_id res chain seq x y z
N MET A 1 16.85 53.59 19.05
CA MET A 1 16.35 53.22 20.41
C MET A 1 15.06 54.00 20.59
N ILE A 2 13.88 53.42 20.75
CA ILE A 2 13.46 52.30 21.60
C ILE A 2 12.32 51.53 20.89
N HIS A 3 12.28 50.22 21.14
CA HIS A 3 11.28 49.24 20.68
C HIS A 3 9.83 49.58 21.08
N ARG A 4 8.85 49.22 20.24
CA ARG A 4 7.53 48.79 20.72
C ARG A 4 6.93 47.66 19.88
N THR A 5 6.69 46.60 20.62
CA THR A 5 6.18 45.26 20.29
C THR A 5 4.67 45.27 19.99
N GLU A 6 4.29 44.43 19.02
CA GLU A 6 3.05 43.65 18.77
C GLU A 6 1.69 44.22 19.19
N GLN A 7 0.70 44.12 18.28
CA GLN A 7 -0.51 43.30 18.48
C GLN A 7 -0.99 42.77 17.11
N TYR A 8 -0.67 41.51 16.82
CA TYR A 8 -1.23 40.73 15.71
C TYR A 8 -2.46 39.99 16.24
N THR A 9 -3.66 40.48 15.92
CA THR A 9 -4.90 39.75 16.19
C THR A 9 -5.19 38.77 15.07
N MET A 10 -4.94 37.50 15.37
CA MET A 10 -5.84 36.36 15.15
C MET A 10 -6.71 36.37 13.88
N THR A 11 -6.27 35.64 12.86
CA THR A 11 -7.18 34.77 12.11
C THR A 11 -6.71 33.35 12.37
N GLU A 12 -7.46 32.64 13.21
CA GLU A 12 -7.31 31.21 13.42
C GLU A 12 -7.36 30.50 12.06
N ARG A 13 -6.21 29.91 11.70
CA ARG A 13 -6.08 29.00 10.57
C ARG A 13 -6.94 27.78 10.91
N PRO A 14 -7.83 27.31 10.01
CA PRO A 14 -8.66 26.17 10.32
C PRO A 14 -7.76 25.00 10.72
N GLU A 15 -8.15 24.38 11.83
CA GLU A 15 -7.64 23.14 12.35
C GLU A 15 -7.41 22.14 11.21
N HIS A 16 -6.22 21.53 11.23
CA HIS A 16 -5.87 20.42 10.35
C HIS A 16 -6.90 19.31 10.53
N ALA A 17 -7.93 19.28 9.68
CA ALA A 17 -8.75 18.10 9.52
C ALA A 17 -7.78 17.00 9.10
N THR A 18 -7.50 16.09 10.04
CA THR A 18 -6.71 14.90 9.77
C THR A 18 -7.43 14.17 8.64
N LEU A 19 -6.95 14.30 7.41
CA LEU A 19 -7.51 13.62 6.24
C LEU A 19 -7.34 12.12 6.51
N SER A 20 -8.36 11.51 7.09
CA SER A 20 -8.44 10.07 7.26
C SER A 20 -8.49 9.51 5.86
N THR A 21 -7.38 8.97 5.38
CA THR A 21 -7.31 8.39 4.05
C THR A 21 -8.30 7.23 4.01
N PRO A 22 -9.21 7.16 3.03
CA PRO A 22 -10.31 6.18 3.06
C PRO A 22 -9.82 4.74 2.92
N PHE A 23 -8.58 4.54 2.46
CA PHE A 23 -7.97 3.23 2.25
C PHE A 23 -6.58 3.16 2.84
N GLN A 24 -6.19 1.96 3.25
CA GLN A 24 -4.82 1.60 3.59
C GLN A 24 -4.18 0.89 2.40
N LEU A 25 -3.05 1.40 1.90
CA LEU A 25 -2.28 0.76 0.84
C LEU A 25 -1.22 -0.16 1.45
N ALA A 26 -1.30 -1.45 1.14
CA ALA A 26 -0.34 -2.43 1.65
C ALA A 26 1.03 -2.25 0.98
N ALA A 27 2.09 -2.13 1.79
CA ALA A 27 3.44 -2.23 1.28
C ALA A 27 3.75 -3.68 0.90
N VAL A 28 4.47 -3.84 -0.21
CA VAL A 28 4.96 -5.16 -0.65
C VAL A 28 6.35 -5.43 -0.12
N PHE A 29 7.24 -4.44 -0.21
CA PHE A 29 8.66 -4.56 0.08
C PHE A 29 9.01 -3.80 1.35
N ASP A 30 9.92 -4.36 2.15
CA ASP A 30 10.36 -3.70 3.40
C ASP A 30 11.24 -2.49 3.13
N LYS A 31 11.89 -2.46 1.97
CA LYS A 31 12.81 -1.40 1.55
C LYS A 31 12.62 -1.08 0.08
N VAL A 32 12.70 0.21 -0.25
CA VAL A 32 12.77 0.69 -1.62
C VAL A 32 13.91 1.70 -1.67
N ASP A 33 14.98 1.34 -2.38
CA ASP A 33 16.14 2.20 -2.57
C ASP A 33 16.19 2.72 -4.03
N PRO A 34 16.48 4.01 -4.27
CA PRO A 34 16.47 4.57 -5.63
C PRO A 34 17.49 3.96 -6.59
N VAL A 35 18.56 3.34 -6.07
CA VAL A 35 19.68 2.80 -6.88
C VAL A 35 19.57 1.29 -7.01
N THR A 36 19.29 0.60 -5.91
CA THR A 36 19.28 -0.86 -5.82
C THR A 36 17.89 -1.47 -5.97
N GLY A 37 16.83 -0.65 -5.90
CA GLY A 37 15.46 -1.07 -6.13
C GLY A 37 14.75 -1.60 -4.88
N PRO A 38 13.59 -2.24 -5.06
CA PRO A 38 12.82 -2.85 -3.98
C PRO A 38 13.49 -4.11 -3.43
N ALA A 39 13.39 -4.33 -2.12
CA ALA A 39 13.92 -5.52 -1.47
C ALA A 39 13.11 -5.93 -0.21
N PHE A 40 13.15 -7.23 0.09
CA PHE A 40 12.73 -7.77 1.37
C PHE A 40 13.89 -7.75 2.39
N ALA A 41 13.58 -7.54 3.65
CA ALA A 41 14.52 -7.72 4.75
C ALA A 41 14.85 -9.21 4.94
N GLU A 42 16.06 -9.51 5.43
CA GLU A 42 16.49 -10.89 5.67
C GLU A 42 15.61 -11.63 6.69
N ASP A 43 15.07 -10.87 7.65
CA ASP A 43 14.18 -11.35 8.71
C ASP A 43 12.68 -11.15 8.39
N HIS A 44 12.33 -10.87 7.13
CA HIS A 44 10.94 -10.72 6.72
C HIS A 44 10.12 -11.97 7.10
N PRO A 45 8.98 -11.80 7.82
CA PRO A 45 8.20 -12.93 8.32
C PRO A 45 7.70 -13.85 7.21
N ARG A 46 7.65 -15.15 7.49
CA ARG A 46 7.11 -16.15 6.55
C ARG A 46 5.98 -16.94 7.18
N LEU A 47 4.93 -17.18 6.40
CA LEU A 47 3.89 -18.15 6.72
C LEU A 47 4.35 -19.52 6.25
N ALA A 48 4.34 -20.49 7.17
CA ALA A 48 4.65 -21.87 6.85
C ALA A 48 3.60 -22.45 5.89
N ASP A 49 3.99 -23.49 5.15
CA ASP A 49 3.05 -24.26 4.35
C ASP A 49 1.95 -24.85 5.22
N GLY A 50 0.70 -24.50 4.92
CA GLY A 50 -0.43 -24.95 5.70
C GLY A 50 -1.71 -24.17 5.46
N PRO A 51 -2.77 -24.48 6.25
CA PRO A 51 -4.09 -23.88 6.08
C PRO A 51 -4.09 -22.36 6.18
N GLU A 52 -3.29 -21.77 7.08
CA GLU A 52 -3.23 -20.32 7.23
C GLU A 52 -2.73 -19.64 5.95
N ARG A 53 -1.60 -20.11 5.39
CA ARG A 53 -1.07 -19.59 4.14
C ARG A 53 -2.09 -19.69 3.00
N ALA A 54 -2.80 -20.82 2.91
CA ALA A 54 -3.84 -21.01 1.90
C ALA A 54 -5.01 -20.04 2.07
N VAL A 55 -5.48 -19.81 3.31
CA VAL A 55 -6.56 -18.86 3.62
C VAL A 55 -6.15 -17.43 3.27
N VAL A 56 -4.93 -17.03 3.65
CA VAL A 56 -4.42 -15.68 3.33
C VAL A 56 -4.28 -15.49 1.82
N ALA A 57 -3.76 -16.50 1.11
CA ALA A 57 -3.57 -16.41 -0.33
C ALA A 57 -4.91 -16.39 -1.10
N ASP A 58 -5.90 -17.18 -0.65
CA ASP A 58 -7.26 -17.14 -1.19
C ASP A 58 -7.93 -15.79 -0.93
N TYR A 59 -7.75 -15.23 0.28
CA TYR A 59 -8.25 -13.90 0.61
C TYR A 59 -7.70 -12.85 -0.36
N LEU A 60 -6.38 -12.81 -0.55
CA LEU A 60 -5.72 -11.82 -1.40
C LEU A 60 -6.19 -11.92 -2.86
N ARG A 61 -6.42 -13.14 -3.37
CA ARG A 61 -6.86 -13.37 -4.75
C ARG A 61 -8.34 -13.11 -5.00
N SER A 62 -9.15 -13.20 -3.96
CA SER A 62 -10.61 -13.06 -4.07
C SER A 62 -11.09 -11.62 -3.91
N GLY A 63 -10.21 -10.67 -3.60
CA GLY A 63 -10.51 -9.24 -3.63
C GLY A 63 -10.83 -8.76 -5.06
N PRO A 64 -11.90 -7.96 -5.27
CA PRO A 64 -12.17 -7.32 -6.55
C PRO A 64 -10.98 -6.50 -7.06
N HIS A 65 -10.80 -6.48 -8.38
CA HIS A 65 -9.78 -5.64 -9.02
C HIS A 65 -10.17 -4.17 -8.99
N VAL A 66 -9.24 -3.33 -8.52
CA VAL A 66 -9.32 -1.86 -8.62
C VAL A 66 -8.72 -1.41 -9.96
N LEU A 67 -7.54 -1.94 -10.28
CA LEU A 67 -6.82 -1.63 -11.50
C LEU A 67 -6.19 -2.91 -12.04
N MET A 68 -6.53 -3.27 -13.28
CA MET A 68 -5.90 -4.37 -13.98
C MET A 68 -4.81 -3.84 -14.92
N THR A 69 -3.65 -4.47 -14.88
CA THR A 69 -2.53 -4.15 -15.78
C THR A 69 -1.89 -5.44 -16.30
N PRO A 70 -1.51 -5.49 -17.59
CA PRO A 70 -0.71 -6.60 -18.12
C PRO A 70 0.77 -6.49 -17.73
N MET A 71 1.20 -5.40 -17.09
CA MET A 71 2.59 -5.20 -16.71
C MET A 71 2.99 -6.20 -15.61
N LEU A 72 4.16 -6.80 -15.80
CA LEU A 72 4.78 -7.73 -14.86
C LEU A 72 6.15 -7.17 -14.44
N MET A 73 6.52 -7.36 -13.18
CA MET A 73 7.88 -7.08 -12.70
C MET A 73 8.75 -8.34 -12.73
N ASP A 74 10.05 -8.14 -12.70
CA ASP A 74 11.00 -9.21 -12.43
C ASP A 74 10.90 -9.64 -10.96
N ASP A 75 11.17 -10.90 -10.68
CA ASP A 75 11.26 -11.39 -9.31
C ASP A 75 12.50 -10.81 -8.61
N VAL A 76 12.30 -10.18 -7.46
CA VAL A 76 13.40 -9.54 -6.70
C VAL A 76 14.24 -10.55 -5.92
N LEU A 77 13.71 -11.76 -5.68
CA LEU A 77 14.40 -12.84 -4.97
C LEU A 77 15.06 -13.83 -5.93
N ASP A 78 14.54 -13.98 -7.14
CA ASP A 78 15.11 -14.84 -8.18
C ASP A 78 15.32 -14.05 -9.50
N PRO A 79 16.50 -13.43 -9.70
CA PRO A 79 16.78 -12.60 -10.87
C PRO A 79 16.63 -13.29 -12.23
N GLU A 80 16.66 -14.63 -12.27
CA GLU A 80 16.46 -15.40 -13.49
C GLU A 80 14.98 -15.43 -13.93
N ARG A 81 14.05 -15.14 -13.00
CA ARG A 81 12.61 -15.06 -13.26
C ARG A 81 12.20 -13.65 -13.66
N ARG A 82 12.34 -13.37 -14.95
CA ARG A 82 12.05 -12.06 -15.55
C ARG A 82 10.58 -11.92 -15.94
N GLY A 83 9.95 -10.80 -15.60
CA GLY A 83 8.58 -10.46 -16.01
C GLY A 83 7.53 -11.50 -15.62
N VAL A 84 7.56 -12.02 -14.39
CA VAL A 84 6.61 -13.04 -13.91
C VAL A 84 5.66 -12.53 -12.83
N VAL A 85 5.99 -11.42 -12.18
CA VAL A 85 5.32 -10.98 -10.97
C VAL A 85 4.20 -9.99 -11.32
N PRO A 86 2.92 -10.31 -11.05
CA PRO A 86 1.80 -9.44 -11.43
C PRO A 86 1.73 -8.16 -10.60
N MET A 87 1.23 -7.07 -11.21
CA MET A 87 1.15 -5.74 -10.59
C MET A 87 -0.26 -5.15 -10.59
N SER A 88 -1.30 -5.96 -10.79
CA SER A 88 -2.69 -5.50 -10.70
C SER A 88 -3.07 -5.20 -9.25
N PHE A 89 -3.93 -4.21 -9.04
CA PHE A 89 -4.41 -3.80 -7.72
C PHE A 89 -5.77 -4.42 -7.41
N ARG A 90 -5.97 -4.76 -6.14
CA ARG A 90 -7.19 -5.30 -5.56
C ARG A 90 -7.58 -4.57 -4.29
N THR A 91 -8.82 -4.72 -3.87
CA THR A 91 -9.33 -4.16 -2.62
C THR A 91 -10.38 -5.06 -1.98
N ASP A 92 -10.58 -4.90 -0.68
CA ASP A 92 -11.77 -5.37 0.05
C ASP A 92 -12.66 -4.22 0.55
N GLY A 93 -12.35 -2.99 0.15
CA GLY A 93 -13.04 -1.77 0.56
C GLY A 93 -12.39 -1.02 1.73
N GLU A 94 -11.40 -1.59 2.40
CA GLU A 94 -10.59 -0.90 3.44
C GLU A 94 -9.11 -0.92 3.08
N TRP A 95 -8.63 -2.06 2.60
CA TRP A 95 -7.26 -2.23 2.11
C TRP A 95 -7.22 -2.23 0.60
N ILE A 96 -6.10 -1.71 0.06
CA ILE A 96 -5.71 -1.89 -1.32
C ILE A 96 -4.35 -2.60 -1.33
N TRP A 97 -4.20 -3.61 -2.18
CA TRP A 97 -2.95 -4.36 -2.32
C TRP A 97 -2.70 -4.74 -3.78
N THR A 98 -1.47 -5.07 -4.12
CA THR A 98 -1.14 -5.62 -5.44
C THR A 98 -1.14 -7.14 -5.42
N ASP A 99 -1.42 -7.75 -6.58
CA ASP A 99 -1.26 -9.19 -6.81
C ASP A 99 0.19 -9.67 -6.56
N THR A 100 1.15 -8.74 -6.55
CA THR A 100 2.54 -8.95 -6.14
C THR A 100 2.64 -9.61 -4.75
N ILE A 101 1.80 -9.21 -3.79
CA ILE A 101 1.80 -9.79 -2.44
C ILE A 101 1.37 -11.26 -2.48
N ALA A 102 0.33 -11.58 -3.26
CA ALA A 102 -0.13 -12.95 -3.43
C ALA A 102 0.94 -13.82 -4.12
N TYR A 103 1.68 -13.26 -5.09
CA TYR A 103 2.80 -13.95 -5.73
C TYR A 103 3.92 -14.31 -4.73
N TYR A 104 4.42 -13.34 -3.96
CA TYR A 104 5.51 -13.61 -3.00
C TYR A 104 5.06 -14.50 -1.84
N LEU A 105 3.79 -14.41 -1.43
CA LEU A 105 3.19 -15.33 -0.49
C LEU A 105 3.14 -16.74 -1.05
N ASP A 106 2.81 -16.95 -2.32
CA ASP A 106 2.72 -18.28 -2.93
C ASP A 106 4.06 -18.91 -3.28
N GLU A 107 5.01 -18.13 -3.78
CA GLU A 107 6.29 -18.68 -4.21
C GLU A 107 7.25 -18.86 -3.03
N TYR A 108 7.25 -17.90 -2.09
CA TYR A 108 8.27 -17.81 -1.05
C TYR A 108 7.72 -17.90 0.38
N GLY A 109 6.39 -17.86 0.55
CA GLY A 109 5.76 -17.84 1.87
C GLY A 109 5.95 -16.52 2.59
N LEU A 110 6.37 -15.45 1.90
CA LEU A 110 6.52 -14.13 2.52
C LEU A 110 5.16 -13.63 2.98
N ALA A 111 5.06 -13.34 4.28
CA ALA A 111 3.83 -12.86 4.86
C ALA A 111 3.49 -11.47 4.30
N PRO A 112 2.20 -11.12 4.12
CA PRO A 112 1.83 -9.74 3.90
C PRO A 112 2.31 -8.85 5.06
N GLU A 113 2.41 -7.55 4.82
CA GLU A 113 2.78 -6.61 5.88
C GLU A 113 1.87 -6.76 7.12
N PRO A 114 2.37 -6.45 8.33
CA PRO A 114 1.68 -6.81 9.57
C PRO A 114 0.23 -6.28 9.68
N GLY A 115 -0.02 -5.07 9.17
CA GLY A 115 -1.35 -4.45 9.17
C GLY A 115 -2.34 -5.24 8.32
N LEU A 116 -2.01 -5.47 7.05
CA LEU A 116 -2.84 -6.26 6.16
C LEU A 116 -3.04 -7.69 6.68
N LEU A 117 -1.99 -8.35 7.16
CA LEU A 117 -2.11 -9.71 7.67
C LEU A 117 -3.04 -9.79 8.90
N ALA A 118 -2.96 -8.83 9.82
CA ALA A 118 -3.85 -8.75 10.97
C ALA A 118 -5.31 -8.54 10.53
N HIS A 119 -5.53 -7.67 9.53
CA HIS A 119 -6.84 -7.45 8.93
C HIS A 119 -7.43 -8.72 8.31
N ILE A 120 -6.65 -9.43 7.49
CA ILE A 120 -7.06 -10.70 6.87
C ILE A 120 -7.47 -11.72 7.92
N ARG A 121 -6.68 -11.85 9.00
CA ARG A 121 -7.00 -12.77 10.10
C ARG A 121 -8.29 -12.39 10.82
N ALA A 122 -8.58 -11.10 10.97
CA ALA A 122 -9.83 -10.63 11.58
C ALA A 122 -11.06 -10.89 10.67
N GLN A 123 -10.86 -11.00 9.36
CA GLN A 123 -11.91 -11.26 8.38
C GLN A 123 -12.15 -12.76 8.11
N ALA A 124 -11.36 -13.66 8.70
CA ALA A 124 -11.39 -15.10 8.37
C ALA A 124 -12.74 -15.77 8.65
N ASP A 125 -13.50 -15.29 9.64
CA ASP A 125 -14.81 -15.83 10.02
C ASP A 125 -15.99 -14.97 9.55
N VAL A 126 -15.73 -13.90 8.78
CA VAL A 126 -16.75 -12.95 8.33
C VAL A 126 -17.15 -13.27 6.89
N GLN A 127 -18.46 -13.29 6.62
CA GLN A 127 -18.95 -13.37 5.25
C GLN A 127 -18.57 -12.07 4.52
N ARG A 128 -17.66 -12.18 3.54
CA ARG A 128 -17.22 -11.01 2.77
C ARG A 128 -18.39 -10.42 1.99
N ALA A 129 -18.68 -9.15 2.25
CA ALA A 129 -19.52 -8.35 1.40
C ALA A 129 -18.68 -7.79 0.24
N GLU A 130 -19.23 -7.80 -0.96
CA GLU A 130 -18.58 -7.14 -2.09
C GLU A 130 -18.60 -5.62 -1.85
N PRO A 131 -17.50 -4.89 -2.08
CA PRO A 131 -17.47 -3.44 -1.93
C PRO A 131 -18.52 -2.78 -2.82
N ALA A 132 -19.18 -1.75 -2.31
CA ALA A 132 -20.12 -0.96 -3.11
C ALA A 132 -19.39 -0.31 -4.30
N PRO A 133 -20.05 -0.09 -5.46
CA PRO A 133 -19.42 0.51 -6.64
C PRO A 133 -18.73 1.85 -6.35
N GLU A 134 -19.30 2.67 -5.47
CA GLU A 134 -18.74 3.96 -5.06
C GLU A 134 -17.40 3.81 -4.34
N VAL A 135 -17.23 2.72 -3.57
CA VAL A 135 -15.97 2.40 -2.88
C VAL A 135 -14.91 1.98 -3.90
N LEU A 136 -15.28 1.22 -4.93
CA LEU A 136 -14.35 0.87 -6.01
C LEU A 136 -13.91 2.11 -6.80
N GLU A 137 -14.82 3.02 -7.12
CA GLU A 137 -14.48 4.28 -7.78
C GLU A 137 -13.52 5.14 -6.93
N GLN A 138 -13.75 5.21 -5.61
CA GLN A 138 -12.85 5.88 -4.68
C GLN A 138 -11.48 5.20 -4.61
N ALA A 139 -11.43 3.87 -4.61
CA ALA A 139 -10.17 3.12 -4.62
C ALA A 139 -9.37 3.36 -5.92
N VAL A 140 -10.05 3.43 -7.07
CA VAL A 140 -9.42 3.80 -8.35
C VAL A 140 -8.85 5.21 -8.27
N ALA A 141 -9.65 6.18 -7.80
CA ALA A 141 -9.20 7.56 -7.63
C ALA A 141 -8.00 7.65 -6.68
N PHE A 142 -8.00 6.87 -5.59
CA PHE A 142 -6.90 6.80 -4.64
C PHE A 142 -5.58 6.31 -5.27
N ILE A 143 -5.65 5.31 -6.17
CA ILE A 143 -4.45 4.78 -6.85
C ILE A 143 -3.96 5.69 -7.99
N LEU A 144 -4.88 6.33 -8.72
CA LEU A 144 -4.51 7.15 -9.88
C LEU A 144 -4.19 8.60 -9.53
N THR A 145 -4.66 9.09 -8.39
CA THR A 145 -4.39 10.46 -7.95
C THR A 145 -3.15 10.44 -7.08
N PRO A 146 -1.99 10.95 -7.55
CA PRO A 146 -0.88 11.17 -6.64
C PRO A 146 -1.37 12.07 -5.49
N PRO A 147 -0.99 11.80 -4.22
CA PRO A 147 -1.32 12.72 -3.15
C PRO A 147 -0.90 14.11 -3.59
N ALA A 148 -1.84 15.07 -3.53
CA ALA A 148 -1.54 16.45 -3.88
C ALA A 148 -0.28 16.84 -3.10
N GLU A 149 0.76 17.26 -3.81
CA GLU A 149 2.03 17.69 -3.21
C GLU A 149 1.74 18.87 -2.27
N GLU A 150 1.48 18.59 -0.99
CA GLU A 150 1.44 19.61 0.06
C GLU A 150 2.84 19.97 0.58
N ASP A 151 3.91 19.38 0.03
CA ASP A 151 5.28 19.85 0.21
C ASP A 151 5.94 19.97 -1.17
N GLU A 152 6.27 21.22 -1.54
CA GLU A 152 7.00 21.58 -2.75
C GLU A 152 8.23 20.66 -2.97
N PRO A 153 8.57 20.29 -4.21
CA PRO A 153 9.81 19.59 -4.48
C PRO A 153 11.00 20.49 -4.13
N VAL A 154 11.61 20.25 -2.96
CA VAL A 154 12.84 20.92 -2.50
C VAL A 154 14.06 20.33 -3.20
N TRP A 155 14.08 20.34 -4.54
CA TRP A 155 15.32 20.21 -5.28
C TRP A 155 15.89 21.61 -5.51
N ASN A 156 16.58 22.14 -4.49
CA ASN A 156 17.55 23.20 -4.73
C ASN A 156 18.73 22.59 -5.50
N VAL A 157 18.77 22.82 -6.80
CA VAL A 157 19.98 22.55 -7.59
C VAL A 157 21.01 23.60 -7.15
N GLY A 158 22.08 23.14 -6.50
CA GLY A 158 23.16 23.97 -6.00
C GLY A 158 23.78 24.84 -7.10
N GLN A 159 24.14 26.05 -6.68
CA GLN A 159 24.88 27.09 -7.43
C GLN A 159 26.23 26.61 -7.93
#